data_AF-A0A937B8Q7-F1
#
_entry.id   AF-A0A937B8Q7-F1
#
_cell.length_a   1.000
_cell.length_b   1.000
_cell.length_c   1.000
_cell.angle_alpha   90.00
_cell.angle_beta   90.00
_cell.angle_gamma   90.00
#
_symmetry.space_group_name_H-M   'P 1'
#
loop_
_entity.id
_entity.type
_entity.pdbx_description
1 polymer ?
#
loop_
_entity_poly.entity_id
_entity_poly.type
_entity_poly.pdbx_seq_one_letter_code
_entity_poly.pdbx_strand_id
1 'polypeptide(L)' 'MDVISDAICPWCYIGKRQLERALDIMAAHHCSVAVAWHPFQLNPDMPAEGAEREKYRIAKFGSLERSNQPDRRITEAAA' A
#
# COMPACT_ATOMS: atom_id res chain seq x y z
N MET A 1 11.45 12.43 8.07
CA MET A 1 11.22 11.53 6.93
C MET A 1 9.77 11.64 6.54
N ASP A 2 9.51 11.79 5.25
CA ASP A 2 8.15 11.93 4.71
C ASP A 2 7.71 10.59 4.09
N VAL A 3 6.47 10.19 4.38
CA VAL A 3 5.87 8.96 3.86
C VAL A 3 4.58 9.30 3.15
N ILE A 4 4.52 9.02 1.86
CA ILE A 4 3.33 9.17 1.03
C ILE A 4 2.59 7.83 1.03
N SER A 5 1.33 7.83 1.45
CA SER A 5 0.57 6.58 1.66
C SER A 5 -0.88 6.71 1.23
N ASP A 6 -1.40 5.64 0.60
CA ASP A 6 -2.82 5.47 0.31
C ASP A 6 -3.35 4.29 1.13
N ALA A 7 -4.51 4.48 1.77
CA ALA A 7 -5.20 3.49 2.58
C ALA A 7 -5.61 2.22 1.80
N ILE A 8 -5.86 2.31 0.49
CA ILE A 8 -6.23 1.12 -0.32
C ILE A 8 -5.02 0.39 -0.88
N CYS A 9 -3.81 0.92 -0.69
CA CYS A 9 -2.59 0.35 -1.23
C CYS A 9 -2.04 -0.76 -0.34
N PRO A 10 -2.07 -2.04 -0.76
CA PRO A 10 -1.54 -3.13 0.04
C PRO A 10 -0.03 -3.00 0.30
N TRP A 11 0.72 -2.43 -0.65
CA TRP A 11 2.16 -2.19 -0.48
C TRP A 11 2.46 -1.08 0.53
N CYS A 12 1.62 -0.04 0.63
CA CYS A 12 1.75 0.97 1.68
C CYS A 12 1.56 0.34 3.07
N TYR A 13 0.62 -0.61 3.20
CA TYR A 13 0.43 -1.34 4.45
C TYR A 13 1.65 -2.20 4.82
N ILE A 14 2.15 -3.01 3.87
CA ILE A 14 3.36 -3.83 4.09
C ILE A 14 4.55 -2.94 4.45
N GLY A 15 4.78 -1.87 3.67
CA GLY A 15 5.84 -0.90 3.89
C GLY A 15 5.77 -0.23 5.25
N LYS A 16 4.57 0.12 5.73
CA LYS A 16 4.37 0.66 7.09
C LYS A 16 4.85 -0.33 8.16
N ARG A 17 4.50 -1.61 8.07
CA ARG A 17 4.93 -2.62 9.06
C ARG A 17 6.44 -2.84 9.04
N GLN A 18 7.04 -2.82 7.86
CA GLN A 18 8.50 -2.90 7.73
C GLN A 18 9.19 -1.66 8.30
N LEU A 19 8.65 -0.47 8.01
CA LEU A 19 9.16 0.79 8.55
C LEU A 19 9.08 0.81 10.08
N GLU A 20 7.94 0.41 10.68
CA GLU A 20 7.80 0.30 12.13
C GLU A 20 8.90 -0.56 12.76
N ARG A 21 9.15 -1.75 12.19
CA ARG A 21 10.25 -2.62 12.67
C ARG A 21 11.61 -1.94 12.54
N ALA A 22 11.87 -1.24 11.44
CA ALA A 22 13.13 -0.53 11.25
C ALA A 22 13.30 0.61 12.27
N LEU A 23 12.23 1.35 12.57
CA LEU A 23 12.25 2.42 13.59
C LEU A 23 12.52 1.86 14.99
N ASP A 24 11.96 0.69 15.33
CA ASP A 24 12.25 0.02 16.61
C ASP A 24 13.73 -0.36 16.73
N ILE A 25 14.33 -0.88 15.65
CA ILE A 25 15.77 -1.19 15.60
C ILE A 25 16.60 0.08 15.77
N MET A 26 16.25 1.17 15.06
CA MET A 26 16.97 2.44 15.16
C MET A 26 16.87 3.05 16.56
N ALA A 27 15.70 2.96 17.19
CA ALA A 27 15.50 3.44 18.56
C ALA A 27 16.37 2.68 19.57
N ALA A 28 16.59 1.38 19.38
CA ALA A 28 17.53 0.59 20.20
C ALA A 28 18.98 1.07 20.07
N HIS A 29 19.33 1.75 18.98
CA HIS A 29 20.62 2.42 18.77
C HIS A 29 20.60 3.92 19.11
N HIS A 30 19.61 4.37 19.88
CA HIS A 30 19.42 5.78 20.26
C HIS A 30 19.29 6.74 19.07
N CYS A 31 18.88 6.23 17.90
CA CYS A 31 18.60 7.04 16.73
C CYS A 31 17.09 7.25 16.60
N SER A 32 16.63 8.48 16.80
CA SER A 32 15.23 8.85 16.63
C SER A 32 14.99 9.43 15.24
N VAL A 33 13.95 8.96 14.55
CA VAL A 33 13.52 9.46 13.26
C VAL A 33 12.09 9.98 13.38
N ALA A 34 11.90 11.28 13.12
CA ALA A 34 10.57 11.85 12.99
C ALA A 34 9.95 11.46 11.64
N VAL A 35 8.72 10.94 11.67
CA VAL A 35 7.97 10.51 10.49
C VAL A 35 6.76 11.43 10.28
N ALA A 36 6.65 12.03 9.09
CA ALA A 36 5.49 12.78 8.64
C ALA A 36 4.74 11.97 7.58
N TRP A 37 3.45 11.77 7.79
CA TRP A 37 2.59 11.02 6.86
C TRP A 37 1.80 11.97 5.97
N HIS A 38 1.85 11.73 4.67
CA HIS A 38 1.16 12.50 3.64
C HIS A 38 0.15 11.59 2.92
N PRO A 39 -1.13 12.00 2.83
CA PRO A 39 -2.14 11.20 2.15
C PRO A 39 -1.90 11.19 0.63
N PHE A 40 -2.27 10.08 0.01
CA PHE A 40 -2.27 9.91 -1.44
C PHE A 40 -3.53 9.20 -1.90
N GLN A 41 -3.95 9.46 -3.14
CA GLN A 41 -5.07 8.77 -3.78
C GLN A 41 -4.57 8.14 -5.09
N LEU A 42 -4.51 6.81 -5.12
CA LEU A 42 -4.16 6.02 -6.31
C LEU A 42 -5.22 6.14 -7.40
N ASN A 43 -6.47 6.40 -7.01
CA ASN A 43 -7.60 6.57 -7.92
C ASN A 43 -8.33 7.88 -7.57
N PRO A 44 -7.78 9.05 -7.93
CA PRO A 44 -8.41 10.34 -7.60
C PRO A 44 -9.77 10.53 -8.28
N ASP A 45 -9.99 9.89 -9.43
CA ASP A 45 -11.23 9.97 -10.21
C ASP A 45 -12.27 8.90 -9.82
N MET A 46 -12.03 8.10 -8.77
CA MET A 46 -12.99 7.09 -8.31
C MET A 46 -14.26 7.77 -7.78
N PRO A 47 -15.47 7.37 -8.24
CA PRO A 47 -16.72 7.88 -7.69
C PRO A 47 -16.86 7.60 -6.19
N ALA A 48 -17.65 8.41 -5.47
CA ALA A 48 -17.82 8.27 -4.02
C ALA A 48 -18.50 6.95 -3.62
N GLU A 49 -19.40 6.46 -4.48
CA GLU A 49 -20.03 5.14 -4.40
C GLU A 49 -19.09 3.98 -4.72
N GLY A 50 -17.88 4.28 -5.21
CA GLY A 50 -16.90 3.31 -5.65
C GLY A 50 -17.23 2.67 -7.00
N ALA A 51 -16.62 1.53 -7.26
CA ALA A 51 -16.87 0.71 -8.44
C ALA A 51 -16.96 -0.76 -8.03
N GLU A 52 -17.74 -1.54 -8.76
CA GLU A 52 -17.74 -2.98 -8.59
C GLU A 52 -16.31 -3.50 -8.87
N ARG A 53 -15.78 -4.25 -7.90
CA ARG A 53 -14.35 -4.56 -7.82
C ARG A 53 -13.88 -5.37 -9.02
N GLU A 54 -14.62 -6.40 -9.43
CA GLU A 54 -14.23 -7.24 -10.55
C GLU A 54 -14.17 -6.42 -11.85
N LYS A 55 -15.22 -5.66 -12.16
CA LYS A 55 -15.27 -4.77 -13.32
C LYS A 55 -14.14 -3.75 -13.32
N TYR A 56 -13.91 -3.08 -12.18
CA TYR A 56 -12.82 -2.12 -12.03
C TYR A 56 -11.46 -2.78 -12.28
N ARG A 57 -11.24 -3.99 -11.75
CA ARG A 57 -9.98 -4.72 -11.92
C ARG A 57 -9.78 -5.25 -13.33
N ILE A 58 -10.83 -5.71 -13.99
CA ILE A 58 -10.78 -6.08 -15.41
C ILE A 58 -10.48 -4.83 -16.25
N ALA A 59 -11.09 -3.69 -15.98
CA ALA A 59 -10.78 -2.46 -16.69
C ALA A 59 -9.32 -2.01 -16.47
N LYS A 60 -8.82 -2.08 -15.24
CA LYS A 60 -7.46 -1.67 -14.86
C LYS A 60 -6.38 -2.62 -15.36
N PHE A 61 -6.60 -3.92 -15.21
CA PHE A 61 -5.61 -4.97 -15.47
C PHE A 61 -5.93 -5.79 -16.71
N GLY A 62 -6.97 -5.48 -17.48
CA GLY A 62 -7.43 -6.11 -18.73
C GLY A 62 -7.96 -7.53 -18.66
N SER A 63 -7.73 -8.28 -17.58
CA SER A 63 -8.42 -9.56 -17.31
C SER A 63 -8.36 -9.89 -15.83
N LEU A 64 -9.26 -10.76 -15.38
CA LEU A 64 -9.26 -11.25 -13.99
C LEU A 64 -7.96 -12.00 -13.68
N GLU A 65 -7.47 -12.82 -14.61
CA GLU A 65 -6.21 -13.55 -14.49
C GLU A 65 -5.00 -12.62 -14.30
N ARG A 66 -4.89 -11.56 -15.12
CA ARG A 66 -3.81 -10.57 -14.97
C ARG A 66 -3.96 -9.78 -13.67
N SER A 67 -5.19 -9.53 -13.22
CA SER A 67 -5.42 -8.88 -11.94
C SER A 67 -4.89 -9.69 -10.74
N ASN A 68 -4.94 -11.02 -10.81
CA ASN A 68 -4.49 -11.90 -9.72
C ASN A 68 -2.96 -11.95 -9.56
N GLN A 69 -2.18 -11.58 -10.59
CA GLN A 69 -0.72 -11.61 -10.52
C GLN A 69 -0.15 -10.63 -9.46
N PRO A 70 -0.56 -9.34 -9.45
CA PRO A 70 -0.24 -8.42 -8.35
C PRO A 70 -0.63 -8.96 -6.96
N ASP A 71 -1.80 -9.59 -6.83
CA ASP A 71 -2.28 -10.09 -5.53
C ASP A 71 -1.38 -11.17 -4.95
N ARG A 72 -0.89 -12.09 -5.80
CA ARG A 72 0.04 -13.14 -5.37
C ARG A 72 1.30 -12.56 -4.73
N ARG A 73 1.88 -11.54 -5.36
CA ARG A 73 3.09 -10.86 -4.85
C ARG A 73 2.84 -10.19 -3.51
N ILE A 74 1.66 -9.61 -3.31
CA ILE A 74 1.26 -9.01 -2.03
C ILE A 74 1.20 -10.09 -0.95
N THR A 75 0.55 -11.22 -1.22
CA THR A 75 0.45 -12.32 -0.27
C THR A 75 1.82 -12.90 0.10
N GLU A 76 2.70 -13.09 -0.88
CA GLU A 76 4.07 -13.56 -0.67
C GLU A 76 4.91 -12.59 0.18
N ALA A 77 4.75 -11.28 -0.02
CA ALA A 77 5.50 -10.27 0.72
C ALA A 77 4.91 -9.93 2.11
N ALA A 78 3.67 -10.33 2.36
CA ALA A 78 2.99 -10.14 3.64
C ALA A 78 3.23 -11.29 4.64
N ALA A 79 3.73 -12.43 4.18
CA ALA A 79 4.17 -13.56 5.00
C ALA A 79 5.45 -13.21 5.79
#